data_AF-A0AAV0RSD4-F1
#
_entry.id   AF-A0AAV0RSD4-F1
#
_cell.length_a   1.000
_cell.length_b   1.000
_cell.length_c   1.000
_cell.angle_alpha   90.00
_cell.angle_beta   90.00
_cell.angle_gamma   90.00
#
_symmetry.space_group_name_H-M   'P 1'
#
loop_
_entity.id
_entity.type
_entity.pdbx_description
1 polymer ?
#
loop_
_entity_poly.entity_id
_entity_poly.type
_entity_poly.pdbx_seq_one_letter_code
_entity_poly.pdbx_strand_id
1 'polypeptide(L)'
;EKRGQPRRFSGYEILNQVQDLEGICLTKCPKAKVKISNDERGDNWKKKSIFFDLPYWKTLLLRHNLDVMHIEKNVCDNVLGTIMDLKGKTKDTMKARLDLEEMKLKLELHPNREGGKLIMPRAKYTLLRDGKHKFCQFLKRMKVPDGFSSNVSHCVNVDEHNTSGLKSHDCHVLLQHLIPLGIRGLLPKDVYDPLVELSLYFKRLCSKSLKAEELDEIRAKFPSTLCKLEMIFPHAFFDVMVHLPVHLADEAMIGGPVQFRWMYPIERYLHDLKSYVRNRTHPEASIAEGYIASECMTLCSRYLNGIQTKFNRVDRNYDGNDLSEFLEFSQVGRFLGSNDNVRRLSPKELEQAHIYVMKNSEEVQPFFEEFRQLCEND
;
A
#
# COMPACT_ATOMS: atom_id res chain seq x y z
N GLU A 1 -24.10 -17.85 2.93
CA GLU A 1 -23.84 -18.48 1.62
C GLU A 1 -23.19 -19.85 1.84
N LYS A 2 -23.60 -20.92 1.14
CA LYS A 2 -23.07 -22.29 1.32
C LYS A 2 -22.08 -22.72 0.23
N ARG A 3 -21.69 -21.79 -0.66
CA ARG A 3 -20.79 -22.10 -1.78
C ARG A 3 -19.36 -22.26 -1.24
N GLY A 4 -18.70 -23.35 -1.65
CA GLY A 4 -17.29 -23.59 -1.32
C GLY A 4 -16.35 -22.64 -2.06
N GLN A 5 -15.05 -22.75 -1.75
CA GLN A 5 -14.02 -21.98 -2.44
C GLN A 5 -14.10 -22.23 -3.97
N PRO A 6 -13.96 -21.17 -4.81
CA PRO A 6 -13.85 -21.34 -6.25
C PRO A 6 -12.75 -22.33 -6.63
N ARG A 7 -13.01 -23.15 -7.65
CA ARG A 7 -12.06 -24.11 -8.18
C ARG A 7 -10.79 -23.41 -8.68
N ARG A 8 -9.61 -23.92 -8.31
CA ARG A 8 -8.33 -23.50 -8.90
C ARG A 8 -8.10 -24.26 -10.21
N PHE A 9 -7.94 -23.52 -11.31
CA PHE A 9 -7.63 -24.09 -12.62
C PHE A 9 -6.11 -24.26 -12.80
N SER A 10 -5.71 -25.37 -13.41
CA SER A 10 -4.34 -25.61 -13.87
C SER A 10 -4.01 -24.72 -15.07
N GLY A 11 -2.71 -24.55 -15.37
CA GLY A 11 -2.30 -23.80 -16.56
C GLY A 11 -2.82 -24.41 -17.86
N TYR A 12 -2.90 -25.74 -17.95
CA TYR A 12 -3.48 -26.43 -19.10
C TYR A 12 -4.97 -26.13 -19.27
N GLU A 13 -5.74 -26.12 -18.19
CA GLU A 13 -7.17 -25.79 -18.25
C GLU A 13 -7.41 -24.34 -18.66
N ILE A 14 -6.60 -23.40 -18.15
CA ILE A 14 -6.70 -21.99 -18.56
C ILE A 14 -6.33 -21.84 -20.05
N LEU A 15 -5.29 -22.53 -20.54
CA LEU A 15 -4.96 -22.49 -21.97
C LEU A 15 -6.12 -23.00 -22.84
N ASN A 16 -6.79 -24.07 -22.42
CA ASN A 16 -7.96 -24.59 -23.12
C ASN A 16 -9.12 -23.57 -23.11
N GLN A 17 -9.34 -22.87 -21.99
CA GLN A 17 -10.39 -21.84 -21.90
C GLN A 17 -10.16 -20.69 -22.89
N VAL A 18 -8.90 -20.30 -23.13
CA VAL A 18 -8.61 -19.13 -23.98
C VAL A 18 -8.25 -19.48 -25.43
N GLN A 19 -8.36 -20.75 -25.82
CA GLN A 19 -7.94 -21.21 -27.15
C GLN A 19 -8.73 -20.52 -28.27
N ASP A 20 -10.02 -20.29 -28.07
CA ASP A 20 -10.90 -19.61 -29.02
C ASP A 20 -10.75 -18.06 -29.00
N LEU A 21 -9.87 -17.53 -28.16
CA LEU A 21 -9.55 -16.09 -28.07
C LEU A 21 -8.23 -15.73 -28.77
N GLU A 22 -7.64 -16.67 -29.50
CA GLU A 22 -6.42 -16.46 -30.27
C GLU A 22 -6.63 -15.44 -31.40
N GLY A 23 -5.64 -14.55 -31.60
CA GLY A 23 -5.72 -13.48 -32.61
C GLY A 23 -6.63 -12.31 -32.25
N ILE A 24 -7.38 -12.35 -31.14
CA ILE A 24 -8.23 -11.23 -30.72
C ILE A 24 -7.37 -10.07 -30.17
N CYS A 25 -7.40 -8.94 -30.87
CA CYS A 25 -6.78 -7.71 -30.41
C CYS A 25 -7.75 -6.87 -29.57
N LEU A 26 -7.30 -6.44 -28.39
CA LEU A 26 -8.05 -5.47 -27.59
C LEU A 26 -7.84 -4.08 -28.19
N THR A 27 -8.94 -3.45 -28.62
CA THR A 27 -8.92 -2.10 -29.18
C THR A 27 -10.00 -1.24 -28.54
N LYS A 28 -9.69 0.06 -28.41
CA LYS A 28 -10.67 1.09 -28.01
C LYS A 28 -11.54 1.55 -29.18
N CYS A 29 -11.19 1.20 -30.42
CA CYS A 29 -11.98 1.53 -31.61
C CYS A 29 -13.23 0.66 -31.67
N PRO A 30 -14.46 1.22 -31.58
CA PRO A 30 -15.69 0.42 -31.53
C PRO A 30 -15.87 -0.47 -32.78
N LYS A 31 -15.43 -0.01 -33.95
CA LYS A 31 -15.58 -0.73 -35.23
C LYS A 31 -14.68 -1.96 -35.36
N ALA A 32 -13.56 -1.98 -34.65
CA ALA A 32 -12.59 -3.08 -34.67
C ALA A 32 -12.68 -3.97 -33.42
N LYS A 33 -13.62 -3.67 -32.51
CA LYS A 33 -13.78 -4.40 -31.25
C LYS A 33 -14.61 -5.65 -31.48
N VAL A 34 -13.97 -6.81 -31.34
CA VAL A 34 -14.68 -8.09 -31.30
C VAL A 34 -15.49 -8.17 -29.99
N LYS A 35 -16.79 -8.44 -30.10
CA LYS A 35 -17.67 -8.59 -28.94
C LYS A 35 -17.57 -10.02 -28.44
N ILE A 36 -17.14 -10.18 -27.18
CA ILE A 36 -17.05 -11.48 -26.50
C ILE A 36 -18.12 -11.52 -25.41
N SER A 37 -19.02 -12.50 -25.49
CA SER A 37 -20.05 -12.77 -24.49
C SER A 37 -19.46 -13.61 -23.36
N ASN A 38 -19.49 -13.11 -22.13
CA ASN A 38 -19.05 -13.90 -20.96
C ASN A 38 -20.13 -14.89 -20.52
N ASP A 39 -21.40 -14.55 -20.74
CA ASP A 39 -22.54 -15.40 -20.35
C ASP A 39 -22.55 -16.71 -21.14
N GLU A 40 -22.22 -16.65 -22.43
CA GLU A 40 -22.12 -17.83 -23.31
C GLU A 40 -20.90 -18.70 -22.97
N ARG A 41 -19.79 -18.08 -22.59
CA ARG A 41 -18.54 -18.78 -22.26
C ARG A 41 -18.55 -19.39 -20.86
N GLY A 42 -19.26 -18.77 -19.92
CA GLY A 42 -19.18 -19.10 -18.49
C GLY A 42 -17.86 -18.69 -17.82
N ASP A 43 -17.02 -17.90 -18.51
CA ASP A 43 -15.77 -17.35 -18.00
C ASP A 43 -15.68 -15.83 -18.24
N ASN A 44 -14.63 -15.21 -17.69
CA ASN A 44 -14.41 -13.77 -17.80
C ASN A 44 -13.28 -13.37 -18.77
N TRP A 45 -12.81 -14.30 -19.61
CA TRP A 45 -11.70 -14.04 -20.52
C TRP A 45 -12.12 -13.16 -21.69
N LYS A 46 -11.26 -12.19 -22.05
CA LYS A 46 -11.50 -11.27 -23.17
C LYS A 46 -10.43 -11.34 -24.26
N LYS A 47 -9.32 -12.03 -23.99
CA LYS A 47 -8.18 -12.16 -24.90
C LYS A 47 -7.24 -13.26 -24.39
N LYS A 48 -6.60 -13.98 -25.30
CA LYS A 48 -5.38 -14.76 -25.02
C LYS A 48 -4.16 -13.82 -24.97
N SER A 49 -3.48 -13.76 -23.83
CA SER A 49 -2.25 -12.95 -23.69
C SER A 49 -1.09 -13.59 -24.45
N ILE A 50 -0.20 -12.78 -25.04
CA ILE A 50 1.01 -13.26 -25.71
C ILE A 50 1.93 -14.06 -24.77
N PHE A 51 1.85 -13.80 -23.46
CA PHE A 51 2.64 -14.54 -22.47
C PHE A 51 2.21 -15.99 -22.33
N PHE A 52 1.01 -16.35 -22.81
CA PHE A 52 0.50 -17.72 -22.73
C PHE A 52 1.18 -18.63 -23.75
N ASP A 53 1.82 -18.05 -24.77
CA ASP A 53 2.58 -18.78 -25.79
C ASP A 53 3.98 -19.18 -25.30
N LEU A 54 4.40 -18.69 -24.13
CA LEU A 54 5.65 -19.12 -23.51
C LEU A 54 5.58 -20.62 -23.16
N PRO A 55 6.54 -21.47 -23.59
CA PRO A 55 6.44 -22.93 -23.43
C PRO A 55 6.22 -23.39 -21.98
N TYR A 56 6.74 -22.63 -21.02
CA TYR A 56 6.67 -22.90 -19.59
C TYR A 56 5.45 -22.27 -18.90
N TRP A 57 4.65 -21.43 -19.56
CA TRP A 57 3.57 -20.70 -18.89
C TRP A 57 2.58 -21.64 -18.19
N LYS A 58 2.21 -22.73 -18.87
CA LYS A 58 1.27 -23.74 -18.37
C LYS A 58 1.78 -24.48 -17.12
N THR A 59 3.09 -24.50 -16.88
CA THR A 59 3.72 -25.16 -15.74
C THR A 59 4.10 -24.20 -14.61
N LEU A 60 3.94 -22.88 -14.80
CA LEU A 60 4.17 -21.90 -13.74
C LEU A 60 3.21 -22.14 -12.57
N LEU A 61 3.75 -22.16 -11.35
CA LEU A 61 2.96 -22.19 -10.11
C LEU A 61 2.23 -20.86 -9.91
N LEU A 62 2.93 -19.75 -10.16
CA LEU A 62 2.40 -18.39 -10.13
C LEU A 62 2.21 -17.87 -11.57
N ARG A 63 1.00 -18.02 -12.11
CA ARG A 63 0.66 -17.63 -13.50
C ARG A 63 0.27 -16.17 -13.65
N HIS A 64 -0.26 -15.59 -12.57
CA HIS A 64 -0.63 -14.19 -12.47
C HIS A 64 0.08 -13.66 -11.23
N ASN A 65 0.83 -12.57 -11.37
CA ASN A 65 1.47 -11.91 -10.24
C ASN A 65 0.61 -10.70 -9.88
N LEU A 66 -0.05 -10.75 -8.73
CA LEU A 66 -0.89 -9.65 -8.30
C LEU A 66 -0.04 -8.45 -7.91
N ASP A 67 -0.44 -7.28 -8.41
CA ASP A 67 0.27 -6.04 -8.16
C ASP A 67 -0.07 -5.51 -6.76
N VAL A 68 0.69 -5.98 -5.77
CA VAL A 68 0.48 -5.61 -4.37
C VAL A 68 0.56 -4.09 -4.19
N MET A 69 1.39 -3.38 -4.96
CA MET A 69 1.58 -1.93 -4.83
C MET A 69 0.28 -1.20 -5.08
N HIS A 70 -0.37 -1.55 -6.19
CA HIS A 70 -1.63 -0.93 -6.57
C HIS A 70 -2.79 -1.47 -5.75
N ILE A 71 -2.81 -2.76 -5.42
CA ILE A 71 -3.84 -3.32 -4.55
C ILE A 71 -3.86 -2.56 -3.22
N GLU A 72 -2.71 -2.45 -2.57
CA GLU A 72 -2.60 -1.79 -1.27
C GLU A 72 -2.96 -0.30 -1.34
N LYS A 73 -2.52 0.39 -2.39
CA LYS A 73 -2.92 1.78 -2.63
C LYS A 73 -4.44 1.90 -2.74
N ASN A 74 -5.09 1.05 -3.54
CA ASN A 74 -6.54 1.09 -3.73
C ASN A 74 -7.29 0.75 -2.42
N VAL A 75 -6.82 -0.23 -1.66
CA VAL A 75 -7.38 -0.56 -0.34
C VAL A 75 -7.26 0.63 0.61
N CYS A 76 -6.09 1.27 0.68
CA CYS A 76 -5.89 2.47 1.49
C CYS A 76 -6.82 3.62 1.06
N ASP A 77 -6.91 3.89 -0.24
CA ASP A 77 -7.79 4.93 -0.80
C ASP A 77 -9.26 4.64 -0.48
N ASN A 78 -9.70 3.37 -0.55
CA ASN A 78 -11.05 2.95 -0.19
C ASN A 78 -11.32 3.14 1.30
N VAL A 79 -10.38 2.74 2.18
CA VAL A 79 -10.48 2.92 3.64
C VAL A 79 -10.57 4.40 3.98
N LEU A 80 -9.60 5.21 3.55
CA LEU A 80 -9.56 6.64 3.82
C LEU A 80 -10.79 7.36 3.26
N GLY A 81 -11.12 7.09 1.99
CA GLY A 81 -12.27 7.68 1.31
C GLY A 81 -13.58 7.44 2.05
N THR A 82 -13.75 6.25 2.62
CA THR A 82 -15.00 5.84 3.29
C THR A 82 -15.06 6.35 4.73
N ILE A 83 -14.01 6.20 5.54
CA ILE A 83 -14.04 6.62 6.95
C ILE A 83 -14.02 8.15 7.10
N MET A 84 -13.39 8.87 6.16
CA MET A 84 -13.37 10.33 6.12
C MET A 84 -14.54 10.91 5.31
N ASP A 85 -15.36 10.06 4.66
CA ASP A 85 -16.46 10.46 3.78
C ASP A 85 -16.01 11.54 2.76
N LEU A 86 -14.98 11.19 1.99
CA LEU A 86 -14.39 12.08 1.00
C LEU A 86 -15.24 12.07 -0.26
N LYS A 87 -15.68 13.26 -0.70
CA LYS A 87 -16.49 13.44 -1.90
C LYS A 87 -15.83 12.81 -3.12
N GLY A 88 -16.56 11.92 -3.78
CA GLY A 88 -16.10 11.21 -4.99
C GLY A 88 -15.13 10.05 -4.74
N LYS A 89 -14.72 9.79 -3.50
CA LYS A 89 -13.85 8.67 -3.11
C LYS A 89 -14.52 7.69 -2.13
N THR A 90 -15.51 8.17 -1.36
CA THR A 90 -16.25 7.31 -0.43
C THR A 90 -16.94 6.16 -1.16
N LYS A 91 -16.87 4.96 -0.58
CA LYS A 91 -17.64 3.79 -1.03
C LYS A 91 -19.04 3.76 -0.44
N ASP A 92 -19.33 4.68 0.47
CA ASP A 92 -20.63 4.87 1.06
C ASP A 92 -21.40 5.96 0.32
N THR A 93 -22.16 5.54 -0.70
CA THR A 93 -22.92 6.44 -1.58
C THR A 93 -24.42 6.21 -1.44
N MET A 94 -25.24 7.17 -1.86
CA MET A 94 -26.70 7.01 -1.95
C MET A 94 -27.10 5.71 -2.66
N LYS A 95 -26.40 5.37 -3.76
CA LYS A 95 -26.67 4.14 -4.52
C LYS A 95 -26.35 2.90 -3.69
N ALA A 96 -25.16 2.85 -3.07
CA ALA A 96 -24.79 1.75 -2.21
C ALA A 96 -25.77 1.54 -1.04
N ARG A 97 -26.34 2.64 -0.52
CA ARG A 97 -27.35 2.63 0.55
C ARG A 97 -28.72 2.13 0.08
N LEU A 98 -29.14 2.51 -1.13
CA LEU A 98 -30.35 1.98 -1.77
C LEU A 98 -30.21 0.49 -2.11
N ASP A 99 -29.03 0.06 -2.57
CA ASP A 99 -28.76 -1.37 -2.81
C ASP A 99 -28.89 -2.18 -1.51
N LEU A 100 -28.41 -1.64 -0.38
CA LEU A 100 -28.59 -2.25 0.94
C LEU A 100 -30.06 -2.33 1.37
N GLU A 101 -30.86 -1.31 1.06
CA GLU A 101 -32.30 -1.28 1.30
C GLU A 101 -33.03 -2.35 0.49
N GLU A 102 -32.75 -2.42 -0.82
CA GLU A 102 -33.31 -3.43 -1.72
C GLU A 102 -32.96 -4.86 -1.29
N MET A 103 -31.72 -5.08 -0.86
CA MET A 103 -31.25 -6.37 -0.34
C MET A 103 -31.75 -6.68 1.08
N LYS A 104 -32.42 -5.73 1.75
CA LYS A 104 -32.89 -5.85 3.14
C LYS A 104 -31.76 -6.14 4.14
N LEU A 105 -30.60 -5.54 3.92
CA LEU A 105 -29.41 -5.69 4.76
C LEU A 105 -29.03 -4.36 5.41
N LYS A 106 -28.48 -4.39 6.63
CA LYS A 106 -27.99 -3.19 7.35
C LYS A 106 -29.04 -2.08 7.45
N LEU A 107 -30.18 -2.41 8.07
CA LEU A 107 -31.34 -1.52 8.25
C LEU A 107 -30.96 -0.14 8.79
N GLU A 108 -29.97 -0.09 9.68
CA GLU A 108 -29.42 1.14 10.26
C GLU A 108 -28.79 2.09 9.24
N LEU A 109 -28.47 1.58 8.04
CA LEU A 109 -27.89 2.35 6.96
C LEU A 109 -28.92 2.81 5.92
N HIS A 110 -30.18 2.36 5.97
CA HIS A 110 -31.17 2.67 4.93
C HIS A 110 -31.47 4.17 4.84
N PRO A 111 -31.62 4.74 3.64
CA PRO A 111 -32.00 6.15 3.52
C PRO A 111 -33.39 6.44 4.10
N ASN A 112 -33.51 7.53 4.86
CA ASN A 112 -34.79 7.97 5.41
C ASN A 112 -35.41 9.05 4.52
N ARG A 113 -36.75 9.11 4.49
CA ARG A 113 -37.49 10.19 3.84
C ARG A 113 -37.92 11.22 4.86
N GLU A 114 -37.28 12.39 4.84
CA GLU A 114 -37.67 13.53 5.66
C GLU A 114 -38.02 14.70 4.74
N GLY A 115 -39.27 15.19 4.82
CA GLY A 115 -39.72 16.34 4.03
C GLY A 115 -39.58 16.19 2.50
N GLY A 116 -39.71 14.96 1.99
CA GLY A 116 -39.57 14.65 0.56
C GLY A 116 -38.12 14.52 0.06
N LYS A 117 -37.11 14.72 0.92
CA LYS A 117 -35.69 14.46 0.61
C LYS A 117 -35.25 13.13 1.19
N LEU A 118 -34.41 12.41 0.44
CA LEU A 118 -33.71 11.24 0.94
C LEU A 118 -32.50 11.70 1.77
N ILE A 119 -32.42 11.25 3.01
CA ILE A 119 -31.32 11.54 3.93
C ILE A 119 -30.59 10.23 4.23
N MET A 120 -29.26 10.23 4.13
CA MET A 120 -28.44 9.10 4.57
C MET A 120 -28.20 9.20 6.06
N PRO A 121 -28.64 8.22 6.88
CA PRO A 121 -28.22 8.16 8.26
C PRO A 121 -26.70 7.96 8.33
N ARG A 122 -26.06 8.64 9.27
CA ARG A 122 -24.61 8.58 9.41
C ARG A 122 -24.18 7.15 9.78
N ALA A 123 -23.21 6.61 9.04
CA ALA A 123 -22.62 5.33 9.37
C ALA A 123 -21.69 5.41 10.59
N LYS A 124 -21.66 4.33 11.37
CA LYS A 124 -20.73 4.16 12.51
C LYS A 124 -19.25 4.15 12.10
N TYR A 125 -18.96 3.76 10.85
CA TYR A 125 -17.60 3.75 10.31
C TYR A 125 -17.13 5.11 9.78
N THR A 126 -18.00 6.11 9.73
CA THR A 126 -17.64 7.48 9.34
C THR A 126 -17.25 8.30 10.56
N LEU A 127 -16.04 8.87 10.52
CA LEU A 127 -15.53 9.76 11.55
C LEU A 127 -16.44 10.99 11.71
N LEU A 128 -16.67 11.37 12.97
CA LEU A 128 -17.25 12.66 13.32
C LEU A 128 -16.39 13.80 12.78
N ARG A 129 -16.95 15.00 12.62
CA ARG A 129 -16.19 16.20 12.21
C ARG A 129 -14.93 16.40 13.08
N ASP A 130 -15.07 16.33 14.41
CA ASP A 130 -13.94 16.44 15.34
C ASP A 130 -12.95 15.27 15.19
N GLY A 131 -13.46 14.06 14.89
CA GLY A 131 -12.62 12.90 14.60
C GLY A 131 -11.81 13.07 13.32
N LYS A 132 -12.44 13.56 12.24
CA LYS A 132 -11.76 13.90 10.98
C LYS A 132 -10.69 14.96 11.23
N HIS A 133 -11.00 15.99 12.02
CA HIS A 133 -10.05 17.02 12.40
C HIS A 133 -8.84 16.47 13.16
N LYS A 134 -9.08 15.67 14.20
CA LYS A 134 -8.01 15.01 14.97
C LYS A 134 -7.15 14.10 14.10
N PHE A 135 -7.77 13.32 13.20
CA PHE A 135 -7.06 12.46 12.27
C PHE A 135 -6.18 13.25 11.28
N CYS A 136 -6.73 14.30 10.66
CA CYS A 136 -5.95 15.18 9.79
C CYS A 136 -4.82 15.90 10.55
N GLN A 137 -5.07 16.39 11.77
CA GLN A 137 -4.02 16.99 12.59
C GLN A 137 -2.91 15.99 12.94
N PHE A 138 -3.27 14.75 13.26
CA PHE A 138 -2.31 13.67 13.49
C PHE A 138 -1.41 13.48 12.27
N LEU A 139 -1.98 13.30 11.08
CA LEU A 139 -1.21 13.15 9.84
C LEU A 139 -0.38 14.40 9.50
N LYS A 140 -0.89 15.61 9.79
CA LYS A 140 -0.20 16.87 9.51
C LYS A 140 1.01 17.11 10.40
N ARG A 141 0.94 16.67 11.66
CA ARG A 141 1.99 16.90 12.68
C ARG A 141 2.98 15.75 12.81
N MET A 142 2.67 14.60 12.23
CA MET A 142 3.49 13.40 12.30
C MET A 142 4.88 13.68 11.68
N LYS A 143 5.91 13.25 12.41
CA LYS A 143 7.30 13.25 11.98
C LYS A 143 7.80 11.81 12.08
N VAL A 144 8.51 11.35 11.06
CA VAL A 144 9.08 10.01 10.95
C VAL A 144 10.57 10.11 10.63
N PRO A 145 11.35 9.03 10.88
CA PRO A 145 12.73 8.95 10.43
C PRO A 145 12.86 9.18 8.92
N ASP A 146 14.01 9.69 8.48
CA ASP A 146 14.30 9.80 7.05
C ASP A 146 14.24 8.43 6.37
N GLY A 147 13.73 8.39 5.15
CA GLY A 147 13.52 7.15 4.40
C GLY A 147 12.30 6.32 4.83
N PHE A 148 11.63 6.63 5.95
CA PHE A 148 10.44 5.88 6.38
C PHE A 148 9.20 6.17 5.54
N SER A 149 8.89 7.46 5.31
CA SER A 149 7.79 7.88 4.46
C SER A 149 8.10 9.17 3.73
N SER A 150 7.35 9.47 2.66
CA SER A 150 7.35 10.84 2.15
C SER A 150 6.69 11.77 3.18
N ASN A 151 6.83 13.08 2.99
CA ASN A 151 6.23 14.06 3.89
C ASN A 151 4.71 14.13 3.66
N VAL A 152 3.97 13.23 4.33
CA VAL A 152 2.50 13.12 4.30
C VAL A 152 1.81 14.44 4.68
N SER A 153 2.47 15.31 5.45
CA SER A 153 1.88 16.59 5.84
C SER A 153 1.54 17.50 4.64
N HIS A 154 2.25 17.38 3.51
CA HIS A 154 1.93 18.11 2.28
C HIS A 154 0.65 17.61 1.60
N CYS A 155 0.26 16.37 1.88
CA CYS A 155 -0.93 15.73 1.32
C CYS A 155 -2.19 15.97 2.15
N VAL A 156 -2.11 16.70 3.27
CA VAL A 156 -3.22 16.87 4.23
C VAL A 156 -3.69 18.31 4.29
N ASN A 157 -4.99 18.52 4.07
CA ASN A 157 -5.71 19.75 4.37
C ASN A 157 -6.58 19.54 5.61
N VAL A 158 -6.20 20.20 6.71
CA VAL A 158 -6.86 20.05 8.01
C VAL A 158 -8.22 20.76 8.04
N ASP A 159 -8.32 21.93 7.40
CA ASP A 159 -9.54 22.75 7.40
C ASP A 159 -10.65 22.10 6.56
N GLU A 160 -10.26 21.52 5.42
CA GLU A 160 -11.17 20.79 4.54
C GLU A 160 -11.39 19.32 4.96
N HIS A 161 -10.68 18.83 5.98
CA HIS A 161 -10.71 17.43 6.41
C HIS A 161 -10.43 16.44 5.27
N ASN A 162 -9.43 16.74 4.44
CA ASN A 162 -9.18 16.03 3.20
C ASN A 162 -7.70 15.65 3.03
N THR A 163 -7.47 14.64 2.20
CA THR A 163 -6.15 14.21 1.75
C THR A 163 -6.07 14.14 0.22
N SER A 164 -5.03 14.73 -0.36
CA SER A 164 -4.81 14.78 -1.81
C SER A 164 -3.34 14.53 -2.15
N GLY A 165 -3.07 14.02 -3.36
CA GLY A 165 -1.71 13.81 -3.85
C GLY A 165 -0.93 12.64 -3.24
N LEU A 166 -1.58 11.76 -2.47
CA LEU A 166 -0.96 10.54 -1.93
C LEU A 166 -0.50 9.62 -3.07
N LYS A 167 0.77 9.21 -3.02
CA LYS A 167 1.34 8.20 -3.92
C LYS A 167 1.22 6.81 -3.29
N SER A 168 1.50 5.76 -4.08
CA SER A 168 1.39 4.35 -3.63
C SER A 168 2.20 4.10 -2.35
N HIS A 169 3.40 4.67 -2.26
CA HIS A 169 4.25 4.55 -1.06
C HIS A 169 3.62 5.19 0.17
N ASP A 170 2.96 6.34 0.02
CA ASP A 170 2.30 7.02 1.13
C ASP A 170 1.11 6.20 1.63
N CYS A 171 0.34 5.64 0.70
CA CYS A 171 -0.77 4.75 1.01
C CYS A 171 -0.30 3.47 1.72
N HIS A 172 0.84 2.90 1.34
CA HIS A 172 1.45 1.75 2.02
C HIS A 172 1.76 2.06 3.48
N VAL A 173 2.48 3.16 3.74
CA VAL A 173 2.81 3.58 5.10
C VAL A 173 1.54 3.92 5.90
N LEU A 174 0.58 4.61 5.27
CA LEU A 174 -0.69 4.94 5.89
C LEU A 174 -1.45 3.68 6.31
N LEU A 175 -1.65 2.74 5.39
CA LEU A 175 -2.42 1.53 5.67
C LEU A 175 -1.75 0.67 6.72
N GLN A 176 -0.44 0.42 6.64
CA GLN A 176 0.24 -0.52 7.54
C GLN A 176 0.51 0.04 8.93
N HIS A 177 0.73 1.36 9.04
CA HIS A 177 1.22 1.96 10.27
C HIS A 177 0.33 3.08 10.81
N LEU A 178 -0.03 4.04 9.97
CA LEU A 178 -0.56 5.32 10.49
C LEU A 178 -2.08 5.31 10.69
N ILE A 179 -2.84 4.63 9.84
CA ILE A 179 -4.31 4.52 9.98
C ILE A 179 -4.66 3.87 11.32
N PRO A 180 -4.14 2.68 11.71
CA PRO A 180 -4.42 2.05 13.00
C PRO A 180 -4.16 2.95 14.22
N LEU A 181 -3.14 3.79 14.13
CA LEU A 181 -2.77 4.74 15.19
C LEU A 181 -3.68 5.95 15.19
N GLY A 182 -3.90 6.55 14.02
CA GLY A 182 -4.63 7.80 13.86
C GLY A 182 -6.12 7.67 14.16
N ILE A 183 -6.74 6.52 13.90
CA ILE A 183 -8.18 6.29 14.16
C ILE A 183 -8.46 5.75 15.57
N ARG A 184 -7.42 5.47 16.36
CA ARG A 184 -7.56 4.89 17.70
C ARG A 184 -8.39 5.81 18.62
N GLY A 185 -9.48 5.28 19.15
CA GLY A 185 -10.42 6.05 19.98
C GLY A 185 -11.31 7.03 19.22
N LEU A 186 -11.25 7.06 17.89
CA LEU A 186 -12.11 7.90 17.05
C LEU A 186 -13.28 7.13 16.40
N LEU A 187 -13.13 5.81 16.28
CA LEU A 187 -14.16 4.91 15.78
C LEU A 187 -14.57 3.89 16.85
N PRO A 188 -15.82 3.39 16.82
CA PRO A 188 -16.26 2.28 17.65
C PRO A 188 -15.37 1.04 17.49
N LYS A 189 -15.22 0.25 18.56
CA LYS A 189 -14.30 -0.91 18.60
C LYS A 189 -14.60 -1.93 17.51
N ASP A 190 -15.87 -2.17 17.24
CA ASP A 190 -16.32 -3.08 16.19
C ASP A 190 -15.90 -2.63 14.78
N VAL A 191 -15.69 -1.34 14.53
CA VAL A 191 -15.10 -0.81 13.28
C VAL A 191 -13.58 -0.75 13.34
N TYR A 192 -13.03 -0.36 14.50
CA TYR A 192 -11.60 -0.20 14.72
C TYR A 192 -10.86 -1.52 14.54
N ASP A 193 -11.28 -2.57 15.24
CA ASP A 193 -10.55 -3.84 15.28
C ASP A 193 -10.38 -4.47 13.88
N PRO A 194 -11.41 -4.55 13.00
CA PRO A 194 -11.22 -5.06 11.64
C PRO A 194 -10.29 -4.22 10.76
N LEU A 195 -10.29 -2.89 10.91
CA LEU A 195 -9.36 -2.02 10.20
C LEU A 195 -7.92 -2.24 10.67
N VAL A 196 -7.71 -2.44 11.97
CA VAL A 196 -6.38 -2.81 12.50
C VAL A 196 -5.95 -4.18 12.01
N GLU A 197 -6.84 -5.17 11.98
CA GLU A 197 -6.54 -6.50 11.44
C GLU A 197 -6.12 -6.43 9.96
N LEU A 198 -6.80 -5.61 9.14
CA LEU A 198 -6.44 -5.35 7.75
C LEU A 198 -5.03 -4.75 7.64
N SER A 199 -4.72 -3.74 8.45
CA SER A 199 -3.39 -3.12 8.48
C SER A 199 -2.30 -4.09 8.91
N LEU A 200 -2.56 -4.91 9.92
CA LEU A 200 -1.62 -5.92 10.41
C LEU A 200 -1.38 -7.03 9.37
N TYR A 201 -2.40 -7.39 8.58
CA TYR A 201 -2.25 -8.31 7.46
C TYR A 201 -1.21 -7.79 6.46
N PHE A 202 -1.39 -6.56 5.95
CA PHE A 202 -0.45 -5.98 4.98
C PHE A 202 0.94 -5.77 5.58
N LYS A 203 1.02 -5.35 6.85
CA LYS A 203 2.30 -5.19 7.56
C LYS A 203 3.09 -6.50 7.64
N ARG A 204 2.42 -7.63 7.92
CA ARG A 204 3.06 -8.95 7.95
C ARG A 204 3.45 -9.42 6.55
N LEU A 205 2.51 -9.32 5.60
CA LEU A 205 2.72 -9.72 4.20
C LEU A 205 3.90 -8.96 3.54
N CYS A 206 4.07 -7.68 3.85
CA CYS A 206 5.10 -6.82 3.29
C CYS A 206 6.38 -6.75 4.13
N SER A 207 6.53 -7.64 5.12
CA SER A 207 7.77 -7.73 5.91
C SER A 207 8.97 -8.01 5.01
N LYS A 208 10.14 -7.49 5.40
CA LYS A 208 11.42 -7.70 4.71
C LYS A 208 11.80 -9.18 4.62
N SER A 209 11.38 -9.96 5.63
CA SER A 209 11.61 -11.38 5.75
C SER A 209 10.29 -12.05 6.13
N LEU A 210 9.99 -13.16 5.47
CA LEU A 210 8.74 -13.91 5.65
C LEU A 210 9.07 -15.31 6.16
N LYS A 211 8.34 -15.74 7.19
CA LYS A 211 8.31 -17.12 7.66
C LYS A 211 7.08 -17.82 7.09
N ALA A 212 7.22 -19.08 6.72
CA ALA A 212 6.11 -19.84 6.14
C ALA A 212 4.93 -19.95 7.12
N GLU A 213 5.23 -20.13 8.41
CA GLU A 213 4.24 -20.24 9.49
C GLU A 213 3.42 -18.93 9.61
N GLU A 214 4.08 -17.78 9.53
CA GLU A 214 3.40 -16.47 9.57
C GLU A 214 2.51 -16.26 8.33
N LEU A 215 2.94 -16.74 7.16
CA LEU A 215 2.13 -16.70 5.94
C LEU A 215 0.89 -17.60 6.03
N ASP A 216 1.03 -18.80 6.61
CA ASP A 216 -0.08 -19.71 6.85
C ASP A 216 -1.10 -19.12 7.84
N GLU A 217 -0.62 -18.46 8.90
CA GLU A 217 -1.47 -17.75 9.86
C GLU A 217 -2.29 -16.64 9.19
N ILE A 218 -1.63 -15.75 8.43
CA ILE A 218 -2.34 -14.63 7.79
C ILE A 218 -3.28 -15.13 6.70
N ARG A 219 -2.92 -16.20 5.98
CA ARG A 219 -3.80 -16.86 5.00
C ARG A 219 -5.07 -17.38 5.66
N ALA A 220 -4.94 -18.07 6.79
CA ALA A 220 -6.08 -18.63 7.52
C ALA A 220 -6.97 -17.55 8.15
N LYS A 221 -6.36 -16.48 8.66
CA LYS A 221 -7.08 -15.42 9.39
C LYS A 221 -7.76 -14.39 8.49
N PHE A 222 -7.15 -14.04 7.35
CA PHE A 222 -7.61 -12.94 6.52
C PHE A 222 -9.06 -13.06 6.01
N PRO A 223 -9.57 -14.25 5.62
CA PRO A 223 -10.98 -14.41 5.26
C PRO A 223 -11.94 -13.94 6.37
N SER A 224 -11.64 -14.23 7.63
CA SER A 224 -12.46 -13.72 8.76
C SER A 224 -12.36 -12.22 8.92
N THR A 225 -11.19 -11.62 8.73
CA THR A 225 -11.03 -10.15 8.74
C THR A 225 -11.87 -9.50 7.63
N LEU A 226 -11.86 -10.08 6.43
CA LEU A 226 -12.69 -9.61 5.31
C LEU A 226 -14.19 -9.71 5.63
N CYS A 227 -14.65 -10.83 6.19
CA CYS A 227 -16.05 -10.97 6.63
C CYS A 227 -16.43 -9.95 7.71
N LYS A 228 -15.56 -9.67 8.69
CA LYS A 228 -15.81 -8.64 9.71
C LYS A 228 -15.97 -7.26 9.08
N LEU A 229 -15.13 -6.92 8.11
CA LEU A 229 -15.28 -5.68 7.35
C LEU A 229 -16.61 -5.68 6.58
N GLU A 230 -16.98 -6.80 5.95
CA GLU A 230 -18.22 -6.92 5.15
C GLU A 230 -19.49 -6.77 5.98
N MET A 231 -19.46 -7.21 7.23
CA MET A 231 -20.55 -6.98 8.18
C MET A 231 -20.76 -5.49 8.50
N ILE A 232 -19.76 -4.64 8.28
CA ILE A 232 -19.74 -3.23 8.71
C ILE A 232 -19.91 -2.27 7.54
N PHE A 233 -19.10 -2.45 6.49
CA PHE A 233 -19.03 -1.55 5.35
C PHE A 233 -20.08 -1.90 4.29
N PRO A 234 -20.51 -0.96 3.43
CA PRO A 234 -21.44 -1.23 2.35
C PRO A 234 -20.80 -2.15 1.30
N HIS A 235 -21.59 -2.91 0.54
CA HIS A 235 -21.05 -3.84 -0.48
C HIS A 235 -20.16 -3.14 -1.52
N ALA A 236 -20.43 -1.87 -1.83
CA ALA A 236 -19.59 -1.07 -2.72
C ALA A 236 -18.14 -0.89 -2.24
N PHE A 237 -17.85 -1.12 -0.94
CA PHE A 237 -16.49 -1.16 -0.42
C PHE A 237 -15.70 -2.37 -0.92
N PHE A 238 -16.37 -3.49 -1.15
CA PHE A 238 -15.79 -4.77 -1.54
C PHE A 238 -15.67 -4.89 -3.05
N ASP A 239 -14.92 -3.96 -3.65
CA ASP A 239 -14.51 -4.09 -5.04
C ASP A 239 -13.41 -5.17 -5.19
N VAL A 240 -13.06 -5.48 -6.44
CA VAL A 240 -12.04 -6.50 -6.75
C VAL A 240 -10.73 -6.25 -5.99
N MET A 241 -10.31 -5.01 -5.79
CA MET A 241 -9.05 -4.70 -5.12
C MET A 241 -9.09 -5.03 -3.63
N VAL A 242 -10.25 -4.96 -2.98
CA VAL A 242 -10.40 -5.35 -1.56
C VAL A 242 -10.50 -6.87 -1.40
N HIS A 243 -10.92 -7.59 -2.44
CA HIS A 243 -10.97 -9.06 -2.44
C HIS A 243 -9.62 -9.72 -2.74
N LEU A 244 -8.84 -9.17 -3.68
CA LEU A 244 -7.53 -9.73 -4.08
C LEU A 244 -6.57 -10.06 -2.93
N PRO A 245 -6.51 -9.30 -1.82
CA PRO A 245 -5.69 -9.61 -0.67
C PRO A 245 -5.81 -11.04 -0.14
N VAL A 246 -6.96 -11.71 -0.30
CA VAL A 246 -7.13 -13.12 0.12
C VAL A 246 -6.16 -14.08 -0.58
N HIS A 247 -5.64 -13.71 -1.75
CA HIS A 247 -4.71 -14.53 -2.52
C HIS A 247 -3.24 -14.23 -2.22
N LEU A 248 -2.94 -13.07 -1.62
CA LEU A 248 -1.56 -12.58 -1.56
C LEU A 248 -0.65 -13.41 -0.65
N ALA A 249 -1.19 -14.02 0.41
CA ALA A 249 -0.42 -14.92 1.27
C ALA A 249 0.00 -16.20 0.51
N ASP A 250 -0.90 -16.79 -0.28
CA ASP A 250 -0.56 -17.93 -1.15
C ASP A 250 0.47 -17.52 -2.21
N GLU A 251 0.35 -16.33 -2.80
CA GLU A 251 1.34 -15.84 -3.76
C GLU A 251 2.71 -15.60 -3.12
N ALA A 252 2.74 -15.08 -1.89
CA ALA A 252 3.99 -14.87 -1.15
C ALA A 252 4.65 -16.20 -0.76
N MET A 253 3.85 -17.25 -0.51
CA MET A 253 4.36 -18.60 -0.27
C MET A 253 5.08 -19.17 -1.50
N ILE A 254 4.60 -18.86 -2.70
CA ILE A 254 5.18 -19.36 -3.96
C ILE A 254 6.30 -18.44 -4.46
N GLY A 255 6.04 -17.14 -4.50
CA GLY A 255 6.90 -16.13 -5.12
C GLY A 255 7.85 -15.42 -4.15
N GLY A 256 7.81 -15.78 -2.87
CA GLY A 256 8.63 -15.16 -1.83
C GLY A 256 8.18 -13.73 -1.46
N PRO A 257 9.07 -12.98 -0.76
CA PRO A 257 8.79 -11.63 -0.28
C PRO A 257 8.26 -10.69 -1.35
N VAL A 258 7.21 -9.94 -1.00
CA VAL A 258 6.57 -8.97 -1.89
C VAL A 258 7.56 -7.93 -2.42
N GLN A 259 8.63 -7.64 -1.68
CA GLN A 259 9.61 -6.63 -2.04
C GLN A 259 10.27 -6.83 -3.41
N PHE A 260 10.41 -8.08 -3.85
CA PHE A 260 10.98 -8.41 -5.16
C PHE A 260 9.95 -8.38 -6.30
N ARG A 261 8.67 -8.22 -5.95
CA ARG A 261 7.52 -8.24 -6.87
C ARG A 261 6.81 -6.88 -6.93
N TRP A 262 7.34 -5.85 -6.26
CA TRP A 262 6.80 -4.50 -6.35
C TRP A 262 6.96 -3.91 -7.75
N MET A 263 6.00 -3.06 -8.12
CA MET A 263 6.07 -2.27 -9.35
C MET A 263 6.91 -0.99 -9.20
N TYR A 264 7.34 -0.61 -7.99
CA TYR A 264 8.14 0.61 -7.79
C TYR A 264 9.38 0.72 -8.70
N PRO A 265 10.24 -0.32 -8.83
CA PRO A 265 11.43 -0.20 -9.68
C PRO A 265 11.06 -0.10 -11.15
N ILE A 266 10.04 -0.86 -11.58
CA ILE A 266 9.56 -0.88 -12.96
C ILE A 266 8.98 0.48 -13.35
N GLU A 267 8.11 1.05 -12.52
CA GLU A 267 7.51 2.35 -12.81
C GLU A 267 8.52 3.49 -12.79
N ARG A 268 9.51 3.46 -11.88
CA ARG A 268 10.62 4.42 -11.87
C ARG A 268 11.44 4.33 -13.16
N TYR A 269 11.80 3.13 -13.58
CA TYR A 269 12.54 2.93 -14.83
C TYR A 269 11.73 3.43 -16.04
N LEU A 270 10.44 3.10 -16.11
CA LEU A 270 9.57 3.58 -17.18
C LEU A 270 9.42 5.11 -17.17
N HIS A 271 9.41 5.73 -15.99
CA HIS A 271 9.43 7.19 -15.87
C HIS A 271 10.72 7.78 -16.44
N ASP A 272 11.87 7.18 -16.14
CA ASP A 272 13.16 7.63 -16.66
C ASP A 272 13.22 7.50 -18.19
N LEU A 273 12.77 6.38 -18.75
CA LEU A 273 12.68 6.20 -20.20
C LEU A 273 11.75 7.23 -20.87
N LYS A 274 10.62 7.55 -20.23
CA LYS A 274 9.71 8.61 -20.72
C LYS A 274 10.41 9.97 -20.80
N SER A 275 11.35 10.25 -19.90
CA SER A 275 12.11 11.51 -19.92
C SER A 275 13.04 11.64 -21.14
N TYR A 276 13.42 10.52 -21.78
CA TYR A 276 14.23 10.51 -23.00
C TYR A 276 13.43 10.82 -24.27
N VAL A 277 12.09 10.75 -24.22
CA VAL A 277 11.24 11.02 -25.38
C VAL A 277 11.18 12.51 -25.70
N ARG A 278 12.15 12.99 -26.49
CA ARG A 278 12.19 14.37 -27.01
C ARG A 278 11.37 14.55 -28.28
N ASN A 279 11.32 13.52 -29.13
CA ASN A 279 10.46 13.51 -30.32
C ASN A 279 9.35 12.45 -30.19
N ARG A 280 8.10 12.91 -30.09
CA ARG A 280 6.92 12.03 -29.98
C ARG A 280 6.56 11.31 -31.28
N THR A 281 7.05 11.74 -32.44
CA THR A 281 6.80 11.02 -33.71
C THR A 281 7.70 9.79 -33.85
N HIS A 282 8.83 9.77 -33.14
CA HIS A 282 9.79 8.65 -33.11
C HIS A 282 10.24 8.37 -31.66
N PRO A 283 9.33 7.87 -30.82
CA PRO A 283 9.60 7.69 -29.40
C PRO A 283 10.70 6.64 -29.13
N GLU A 284 10.72 5.54 -29.89
CA GLU A 284 11.73 4.48 -29.72
C GLU A 284 13.14 4.99 -30.04
N ALA A 285 13.29 5.72 -31.15
CA ALA A 285 14.57 6.33 -31.53
C ALA A 285 15.03 7.37 -30.51
N SER A 286 14.11 8.22 -30.01
CA SER A 286 14.42 9.21 -28.97
C SER A 286 14.90 8.54 -27.68
N ILE A 287 14.27 7.44 -27.28
CA ILE A 287 14.67 6.67 -26.09
C ILE A 287 16.07 6.08 -26.29
N ALA A 288 16.34 5.48 -27.45
CA ALA A 288 17.65 4.89 -27.76
C ALA A 288 18.77 5.95 -27.72
N GLU A 289 18.55 7.11 -28.34
CA GLU A 289 19.51 8.22 -28.34
C GLU A 289 19.75 8.76 -26.92
N GLY A 290 18.67 9.03 -26.17
CA GLY A 290 18.76 9.52 -24.79
C GLY A 290 19.45 8.54 -23.85
N TYR A 291 19.21 7.23 -24.04
CA TYR A 291 19.87 6.17 -23.29
C TYR A 291 21.38 6.14 -23.59
N ILE A 292 21.78 6.16 -24.87
CA ILE A 292 23.20 6.20 -25.27
C ILE A 292 23.89 7.43 -24.68
N ALA A 293 23.26 8.61 -24.77
CA ALA A 293 23.80 9.82 -24.17
C ALA A 293 23.99 9.68 -22.65
N SER A 294 22.99 9.13 -21.95
CA SER A 294 23.05 8.89 -20.50
C SER A 294 24.17 7.92 -20.11
N GLU A 295 24.34 6.82 -20.86
CA GLU A 295 25.41 5.85 -20.62
C GLU A 295 26.80 6.44 -20.88
N CYS A 296 26.98 7.16 -21.99
CA CYS A 296 28.23 7.85 -22.30
C CYS A 296 28.59 8.88 -21.23
N MET A 297 27.62 9.70 -20.79
CA MET A 297 27.83 10.67 -19.72
C MET A 297 28.16 9.99 -18.38
N THR A 298 27.50 8.87 -18.08
CA THR A 298 27.79 8.08 -16.88
C THR A 298 29.22 7.52 -16.95
N LEU A 299 29.65 6.97 -18.09
CA LEU A 299 31.02 6.49 -18.27
C LEU A 299 32.06 7.61 -18.12
N CYS A 300 31.87 8.73 -18.82
CA CYS A 300 32.75 9.90 -18.73
C CYS A 300 32.87 10.41 -17.29
N SER A 301 31.77 10.38 -16.53
CA SER A 301 31.74 10.84 -15.14
C SER A 301 32.68 10.07 -14.20
N ARG A 302 33.13 8.86 -14.56
CA ARG A 302 34.15 8.12 -13.79
C ARG A 302 35.56 8.70 -13.89
N TYR A 303 35.83 9.47 -14.95
CA TYR A 303 37.15 10.03 -15.24
C TYR A 303 37.24 11.54 -14.93
N LEU A 304 36.13 12.15 -14.55
CA LEU A 304 36.06 13.57 -14.22
C LEU A 304 36.36 13.79 -12.74
N ASN A 305 37.48 14.47 -12.46
CA ASN A 305 37.89 14.86 -11.11
C ASN A 305 37.51 16.32 -10.81
N GLY A 306 37.21 16.63 -9.55
CA GLY A 306 36.92 18.00 -9.10
C GLY A 306 35.51 18.52 -9.39
N ILE A 307 34.62 17.69 -9.96
CA ILE A 307 33.20 17.99 -10.16
C ILE A 307 32.33 16.89 -9.56
N GLN A 308 31.12 17.28 -9.15
CA GLN A 308 30.15 16.33 -8.62
C GLN A 308 29.60 15.45 -9.75
N THR A 309 29.65 14.14 -9.54
CA THR A 309 29.21 13.08 -10.45
C THR A 309 28.24 12.14 -9.75
N LYS A 310 27.61 11.24 -10.51
CA LYS A 310 26.73 10.21 -9.93
C LYS A 310 27.48 9.27 -8.96
N PHE A 311 28.79 9.12 -9.11
CA PHE A 311 29.62 8.20 -8.32
C PHE A 311 30.24 8.84 -7.07
N ASN A 312 30.50 10.15 -7.10
CA ASN A 312 31.10 10.86 -5.96
C ASN A 312 30.09 11.73 -5.19
N ARG A 313 28.84 11.80 -5.66
CA ARG A 313 27.78 12.51 -4.96
C ARG A 313 27.57 11.83 -3.61
N VAL A 314 27.79 12.62 -2.58
CA VAL A 314 27.60 12.21 -1.20
C VAL A 314 26.13 11.88 -0.94
N ASP A 315 25.89 10.90 -0.07
CA ASP A 315 24.55 10.47 0.30
C ASP A 315 23.72 11.62 0.89
N ARG A 316 22.41 11.49 0.75
CA ARG A 316 21.45 12.52 1.17
C ARG A 316 21.58 12.90 2.65
N ASN A 317 21.95 11.94 3.49
CA ASN A 317 22.13 12.10 4.93
C ASN A 317 23.61 11.95 5.33
N TYR A 318 24.53 12.46 4.52
CA TYR A 318 25.94 12.42 4.89
C TYR A 318 26.21 13.35 6.08
N ASP A 319 26.46 12.73 7.23
CA ASP A 319 26.64 13.41 8.52
C ASP A 319 28.11 13.71 8.84
N GLY A 320 29.05 13.46 7.91
CA GLY A 320 30.48 13.57 8.15
C GLY A 320 31.09 12.28 8.72
N ASN A 321 32.35 12.35 9.15
CA ASN A 321 33.17 11.20 9.59
C ASN A 321 33.27 11.05 11.12
N ASP A 322 32.44 11.76 11.90
CA ASP A 322 32.48 11.64 13.36
C ASP A 322 31.79 10.35 13.79
N LEU A 323 32.60 9.30 13.94
CA LEU A 323 32.19 7.97 14.39
C LEU A 323 32.03 7.98 15.92
N SER A 324 30.87 7.54 16.42
CA SER A 324 30.70 7.18 17.83
C SER A 324 31.18 5.74 18.11
N GLU A 325 31.53 5.43 19.36
CA GLU A 325 32.02 4.11 19.79
C GLU A 325 30.93 3.01 19.74
N PHE A 326 29.65 3.38 19.70
CA PHE A 326 28.53 2.43 19.59
C PHE A 326 28.17 2.21 18.11
N LEU A 327 28.09 0.96 17.67
CA LEU A 327 27.85 0.60 16.26
C LEU A 327 26.44 1.04 15.81
N GLU A 328 25.43 0.88 16.66
CA GLU A 328 24.05 1.33 16.42
C GLU A 328 23.89 2.86 16.39
N PHE A 329 24.78 3.63 17.03
CA PHE A 329 24.75 5.10 17.08
C PHE A 329 26.02 5.73 16.53
N SER A 330 26.66 5.07 15.57
CA SER A 330 27.95 5.48 15.03
C SER A 330 27.91 6.82 14.28
N GLN A 331 26.73 7.37 13.99
CA GLN A 331 26.56 8.67 13.34
C GLN A 331 25.84 9.65 14.27
N VAL A 332 26.46 10.81 14.52
CA VAL A 332 25.94 11.87 15.40
C VAL A 332 24.64 12.49 14.87
N GLY A 333 24.33 12.31 13.58
CA GLY A 333 23.14 12.85 12.94
C GLY A 333 23.23 14.36 12.69
N ARG A 334 22.97 14.83 11.47
CA ARG A 334 22.88 16.27 11.18
C ARG A 334 21.43 16.74 11.17
N PHE A 335 21.16 17.86 11.86
CA PHE A 335 19.85 18.49 11.85
C PHE A 335 19.49 18.97 10.42
N LEU A 336 18.34 18.51 9.89
CA LEU A 336 17.80 18.96 8.61
C LEU A 336 16.83 20.15 8.84
N GLY A 337 17.24 21.37 8.48
CA GLY A 337 16.39 22.58 8.55
C GLY A 337 17.14 23.86 8.94
N SER A 338 16.48 25.02 8.94
CA SER A 338 17.04 26.24 9.57
C SER A 338 17.04 26.06 11.10
N ASN A 339 18.06 26.59 11.77
CA ASN A 339 18.28 26.46 13.22
C ASN A 339 17.19 27.08 14.12
N ASP A 340 16.13 27.64 13.54
CA ASP A 340 15.21 28.54 14.26
C ASP A 340 14.19 27.81 15.14
N ASN A 341 14.07 26.47 15.07
CA ASN A 341 13.08 25.69 15.83
C ASN A 341 13.64 24.37 16.39
N VAL A 342 14.76 24.43 17.12
CA VAL A 342 15.25 23.27 17.88
C VAL A 342 14.31 22.99 19.05
N ARG A 343 13.37 22.07 18.84
CA ARG A 343 12.51 21.57 19.92
C ARG A 343 13.38 20.77 20.90
N ARG A 344 13.55 21.28 22.12
CA ARG A 344 14.10 20.50 23.24
C ARG A 344 13.01 19.56 23.75
N LEU A 345 13.32 18.27 23.85
CA LEU A 345 12.45 17.30 24.49
C LEU A 345 12.27 17.68 25.96
N SER A 346 11.05 17.55 26.48
CA SER A 346 10.85 17.66 27.93
C SER A 346 11.58 16.51 28.64
N PRO A 347 11.92 16.61 29.94
CA PRO A 347 12.58 15.53 30.68
C PRO A 347 11.86 14.19 30.56
N LYS A 348 10.52 14.21 30.60
CA LYS A 348 9.67 13.02 30.43
C LYS A 348 9.75 12.43 29.03
N GLU A 349 9.76 13.27 27.99
CA GLU A 349 9.90 12.80 26.61
C GLU A 349 11.30 12.24 26.34
N LEU A 350 12.33 12.86 26.92
CA LEU A 350 13.71 12.37 26.85
C LEU A 350 13.84 11.00 27.53
N GLU A 351 13.28 10.86 28.73
CA GLU A 351 13.25 9.58 29.45
C GLU A 351 12.51 8.50 28.65
N GLN A 352 11.34 8.82 28.09
CA GLN A 352 10.58 7.90 27.24
C GLN A 352 11.37 7.50 25.99
N ALA A 353 12.05 8.45 25.34
CA ALA A 353 12.89 8.19 24.18
C ALA A 353 14.08 7.29 24.55
N HIS A 354 14.78 7.59 25.65
CA HIS A 354 15.89 6.76 26.15
C HIS A 354 15.42 5.34 26.48
N ILE A 355 14.33 5.17 27.23
CA ILE A 355 13.80 3.84 27.55
C ILE A 355 13.43 3.08 26.28
N TYR A 356 12.82 3.76 25.30
CA TYR A 356 12.48 3.14 24.03
C TYR A 356 13.73 2.66 23.30
N VAL A 357 14.75 3.52 23.17
CA VAL A 357 16.03 3.17 22.52
C VAL A 357 16.69 2.00 23.23
N MET A 358 16.85 2.07 24.55
CA MET A 358 17.46 1.01 25.36
C MET A 358 16.74 -0.33 25.19
N LYS A 359 15.40 -0.34 25.22
CA LYS A 359 14.61 -1.58 25.08
C LYS A 359 14.64 -2.20 23.69
N ASN A 360 15.01 -1.44 22.66
CA ASN A 360 14.99 -1.88 21.26
C ASN A 360 16.41 -1.92 20.63
N SER A 361 17.46 -1.70 21.43
CA SER A 361 18.86 -1.84 21.02
C SER A 361 19.32 -3.27 21.30
N GLU A 362 19.94 -3.93 20.32
CA GLU A 362 20.51 -5.27 20.49
C GLU A 362 21.78 -5.22 21.36
N GLU A 363 22.56 -4.14 21.23
CA GLU A 363 23.79 -3.90 21.99
C GLU A 363 23.52 -3.76 23.51
N VAL A 364 22.32 -3.30 23.89
CA VAL A 364 21.94 -3.08 25.29
C VAL A 364 21.24 -4.28 25.92
N GLN A 365 20.70 -5.23 25.14
CA GLN A 365 19.99 -6.42 25.69
C GLN A 365 20.80 -7.21 26.73
N PRO A 366 22.11 -7.46 26.55
CA PRO A 366 22.89 -8.23 27.52
C PRO A 366 22.88 -7.60 28.92
N PHE A 367 22.91 -6.26 29.01
CA PHE A 367 22.88 -5.55 30.28
C PHE A 367 21.52 -5.65 30.98
N PHE A 368 20.42 -5.70 30.21
CA PHE A 368 19.09 -5.95 30.79
C PHE A 368 18.94 -7.37 31.32
N GLU A 369 19.56 -8.34 30.65
CA GLU A 369 19.59 -9.73 31.11
C GLU A 369 20.43 -9.87 32.38
N GLU A 370 21.60 -9.23 32.44
CA GLU A 370 22.45 -9.17 33.64
C GLU A 370 21.73 -8.49 34.81
N PHE A 371 21.10 -7.33 34.58
CA PHE A 371 20.31 -6.63 35.60
C PHE A 371 19.13 -7.47 36.10
N ARG A 372 18.42 -8.18 35.19
CA ARG A 372 17.32 -9.08 35.58
C ARG A 372 17.84 -10.23 36.46
N GLN A 373 18.99 -10.82 36.11
CA GLN A 373 19.62 -11.86 36.93
C GLN A 373 20.05 -11.35 38.30
N LEU A 374 20.55 -10.12 38.40
CA LEU A 374 20.88 -9.51 39.70
C LEU A 374 19.64 -9.29 40.57
N CYS A 375 18.54 -8.78 40.00
CA CYS A 375 17.29 -8.57 40.73
C CYS A 375 16.51 -9.86 41.06
N GLU A 376 16.78 -10.98 40.38
CA GLU A 376 16.21 -12.29 40.71
C GLU A 376 17.00 -13.04 41.81
N ASN A 377 18.22 -12.58 42.11
CA ASN A 377 19.10 -13.13 43.13
C ASN A 377 19.11 -12.32 44.45
N ASP A 378 18.39 -11.20 44.52
CA ASP A 378 18.05 -10.42 45.73
C ASP A 378 16.59 -10.68 46.15
#